data_AF-A0A9W3FL47-F1
#
_entry.id   AF-A0A9W3FL47-F1
#
_cell.length_a   1.000
_cell.length_b   1.000
_cell.length_c   1.000
_cell.angle_alpha   90.00
_cell.angle_beta   90.00
_cell.angle_gamma   90.00
#
_symmetry.space_group_name_H-M   'P 1'
#
loop_
_entity.id
_entity.type
_entity.pdbx_description
1 polymer ?
#
loop_
_entity_poly.entity_id
_entity_poly.type
_entity_poly.pdbx_seq_one_letter_code
_entity_poly.pdbx_strand_id
1 'polypeptide(L)'
;MQSETRQRKKSWKQRLVLKSSLAKEMLSEFLGTFIMIVLGCGSVAQAVLSRGHFGGIVTIIIGFPMAVAMAIYVTGGVSGGHVNPAVSFAMCLFGRMKWVKFPFYVGAQLLGAFAGSAVLFGIYYDAFMSFAGGKLLIVGENATAHIFATYPAPYLSLANAFAEQSWEQLLVDSRGGPFCWSCHWRPHLRCFH
;
A
#
# COMPACT_ATOMS: atom_id res chain seq x y z
N MET A 1 -34.51 49.21 3.41
CA MET A 1 -33.42 49.14 2.41
C MET A 1 -32.16 48.58 3.07
N GLN A 2 -32.11 47.26 3.33
CA GLN A 2 -30.89 46.52 3.71
C GLN A 2 -31.02 45.08 3.21
N SER A 3 -30.85 44.90 1.90
CA SER A 3 -31.02 43.63 1.19
C SER A 3 -29.71 43.07 0.60
N GLU A 4 -28.51 43.52 0.99
CA GLU A 4 -27.33 43.31 0.13
C GLU A 4 -25.96 42.90 0.73
N THR A 5 -25.82 42.37 1.96
CA THR A 5 -24.47 41.94 2.43
C THR A 5 -24.40 40.56 3.10
N ARG A 6 -25.09 39.55 2.56
CA ARG A 6 -24.82 38.13 2.89
C ARG A 6 -24.03 37.41 1.79
N GLN A 7 -23.02 38.07 1.23
CA GLN A 7 -22.07 37.45 0.30
C GLN A 7 -20.86 36.86 1.05
N ARG A 8 -20.90 35.53 1.21
CA ARG A 8 -19.86 34.64 0.67
C ARG A 8 -18.45 34.69 1.29
N LYS A 9 -18.32 34.34 2.57
CA LYS A 9 -17.12 33.59 3.01
C LYS A 9 -17.40 32.09 2.94
N LYS A 10 -17.41 31.51 1.73
CA LYS A 10 -17.16 30.07 1.61
C LYS A 10 -15.73 29.84 2.07
N SER A 11 -15.58 29.45 3.33
CA SER A 11 -14.30 29.11 3.96
C SER A 11 -13.48 28.27 2.99
N TRP A 12 -12.20 28.60 2.80
CA TRP A 12 -11.29 27.93 1.87
C TRP A 12 -11.31 26.40 2.02
N LYS A 13 -11.60 25.93 3.24
CA LYS A 13 -11.86 24.52 3.55
C LYS A 13 -12.95 23.90 2.66
N GLN A 14 -14.05 24.61 2.38
CA GLN A 14 -15.15 24.13 1.52
C GLN A 14 -14.81 24.05 0.03
N ARG A 15 -13.73 24.71 -0.44
CA ARG A 15 -13.25 24.55 -1.82
C ARG A 15 -12.39 23.30 -2.01
N LEU A 16 -11.75 22.83 -0.94
CA LEU A 16 -10.88 21.64 -0.94
C LEU A 16 -11.60 20.35 -0.55
N VAL A 17 -12.87 20.42 -0.09
CA VAL A 17 -13.65 19.20 0.16
C VAL A 17 -14.02 18.56 -1.18
N LEU A 18 -13.34 17.47 -1.52
CA LEU A 18 -13.70 16.60 -2.64
C LEU A 18 -15.18 16.18 -2.50
N LYS A 19 -16.00 16.61 -3.46
CA LYS A 19 -17.45 16.38 -3.46
C LYS A 19 -17.83 14.94 -3.83
N SER A 20 -16.96 14.23 -4.56
CA SER A 20 -17.19 12.83 -4.95
C SER A 20 -16.59 11.87 -3.92
N SER A 21 -17.40 10.90 -3.48
CA SER A 21 -16.94 9.79 -2.61
C SER A 21 -15.78 9.04 -3.27
N LEU A 22 -15.87 8.81 -4.58
CA LEU A 22 -14.86 8.12 -5.38
C LEU A 22 -13.49 8.81 -5.38
N ALA A 23 -13.42 10.14 -5.51
CA ALA A 23 -12.11 10.80 -5.53
C ALA A 23 -11.43 10.76 -4.16
N LYS A 24 -12.20 10.78 -3.07
CA LYS A 24 -11.67 10.59 -1.71
C LYS A 24 -11.17 9.16 -1.51
N GLU A 25 -11.93 8.17 -1.97
CA GLU A 25 -11.53 6.76 -1.97
C GLU A 25 -10.22 6.56 -2.75
N MET A 26 -10.13 7.08 -3.98
CA MET A 26 -8.91 6.99 -4.81
C MET A 26 -7.71 7.69 -4.19
N LEU A 27 -7.87 8.90 -3.66
CA LEU A 27 -6.78 9.62 -2.99
C LEU A 27 -6.31 8.87 -1.73
N SER A 28 -7.25 8.28 -1.00
CA SER A 28 -6.94 7.45 0.17
C SER A 28 -6.13 6.23 -0.23
N GLU A 29 -6.56 5.47 -1.24
CA GLU A 29 -5.83 4.32 -1.76
C GLU A 29 -4.43 4.68 -2.28
N PHE A 30 -4.31 5.82 -2.97
CA PHE A 30 -3.02 6.36 -3.41
C PHE A 30 -2.09 6.63 -2.22
N LEU A 31 -2.58 7.36 -1.20
CA LEU A 31 -1.78 7.71 -0.02
C LEU A 31 -1.43 6.48 0.83
N GLY A 32 -2.35 5.54 0.99
CA GLY A 32 -2.07 4.28 1.69
C GLY A 32 -0.99 3.48 0.99
N THR A 33 -1.09 3.33 -0.33
CA THR A 33 -0.10 2.57 -1.12
C THR A 33 1.25 3.29 -1.12
N PHE A 34 1.26 4.62 -1.20
CA PHE A 34 2.46 5.43 -1.06
C PHE A 34 3.18 5.19 0.28
N ILE A 35 2.46 5.27 1.40
CA ILE A 35 3.01 5.04 2.74
C ILE A 35 3.51 3.59 2.88
N MET A 36 2.72 2.63 2.40
CA MET A 36 3.08 1.21 2.44
C MET A 36 4.40 0.96 1.69
N ILE A 37 4.59 1.52 0.50
CA ILE A 37 5.82 1.34 -0.27
C ILE A 37 7.00 2.07 0.39
N VAL A 38 6.84 3.33 0.77
CA VAL A 38 7.95 4.11 1.34
C VAL A 38 8.48 3.47 2.63
N LEU A 39 7.58 3.02 3.52
CA LEU A 39 7.99 2.41 4.79
C LEU A 39 8.33 0.92 4.65
N GLY A 40 7.50 0.16 3.91
CA GLY A 40 7.68 -1.27 3.72
C GLY A 40 8.93 -1.58 2.90
N CYS A 41 9.00 -1.08 1.66
CA CYS A 41 10.20 -1.24 0.83
C CYS A 41 11.40 -0.47 1.42
N GLY A 42 11.18 0.59 2.20
CA GLY A 42 12.25 1.27 2.94
C GLY A 42 12.93 0.39 3.98
N SER A 43 12.17 -0.44 4.71
CA SER A 43 12.74 -1.40 5.65
C SER A 43 13.60 -2.47 4.95
N VAL A 44 13.21 -2.89 3.75
CA VAL A 44 13.97 -3.81 2.89
C VAL A 44 15.22 -3.11 2.35
N ALA A 45 15.09 -1.88 1.85
CA ALA A 45 16.20 -1.08 1.34
C ALA A 45 17.28 -0.89 2.41
N GLN A 46 16.89 -0.56 3.64
CA GLN A 46 17.83 -0.41 4.76
C GLN A 46 18.56 -1.73 5.06
N ALA A 47 17.85 -2.86 5.08
CA ALA A 47 18.46 -4.15 5.37
C ALA A 47 19.46 -4.59 4.29
N VAL A 48 19.09 -4.41 3.01
CA VAL A 48 19.89 -4.82 1.86
C VAL A 48 21.08 -3.89 1.65
N LEU A 49 20.85 -2.58 1.58
CA LEU A 49 21.91 -1.60 1.28
C LEU A 49 22.94 -1.49 2.40
N SER A 50 22.54 -1.80 3.64
CA SER A 50 23.46 -1.85 4.77
C SER A 50 24.22 -3.18 4.90
N ARG A 51 24.00 -4.16 4.02
CA ARG A 51 24.56 -5.52 4.14
C ARG A 51 24.28 -6.16 5.51
N GLY A 52 23.11 -5.90 6.10
CA GLY A 52 22.77 -6.44 7.41
C GLY A 52 23.29 -5.67 8.63
N HIS A 53 24.10 -4.62 8.47
CA HIS A 53 24.75 -3.93 9.60
C HIS A 53 23.81 -3.02 10.42
N PHE A 54 22.95 -2.25 9.74
CA PHE A 54 22.02 -1.29 10.36
C PHE A 54 20.54 -1.72 10.23
N GLY A 55 20.30 -2.89 9.65
CA GLY A 55 18.96 -3.47 9.47
C GLY A 55 19.12 -4.89 8.95
N GLY A 56 18.33 -5.82 9.48
CA GLY A 56 18.40 -7.23 9.10
C GLY A 56 17.03 -7.80 8.79
N ILE A 57 16.95 -9.13 8.71
CA ILE A 57 15.68 -9.83 8.47
C ILE A 57 14.61 -9.45 9.51
N VAL A 58 15.01 -9.24 10.77
CA VAL A 58 14.10 -8.81 11.84
C VAL A 58 13.45 -7.45 11.54
N THR A 59 14.21 -6.51 10.97
CA THR A 59 13.71 -5.19 10.58
C THR A 59 12.67 -5.30 9.47
N ILE A 60 12.85 -6.23 8.53
CA ILE A 60 11.88 -6.49 7.47
C ILE A 60 10.61 -7.13 8.04
N ILE A 61 10.77 -8.16 8.89
CA ILE A 61 9.65 -8.91 9.49
C ILE A 61 8.76 -8.00 10.35
N ILE A 62 9.32 -7.01 11.04
CA ILE A 62 8.55 -6.09 11.89
C ILE A 62 8.13 -4.83 11.12
N GLY A 63 9.03 -4.29 10.30
CA GLY A 63 8.83 -3.03 9.59
C GLY A 63 7.74 -3.12 8.52
N PHE A 64 7.71 -4.21 7.75
CA PHE A 64 6.74 -4.36 6.67
C PHE A 64 5.29 -4.48 7.18
N PRO A 65 4.97 -5.35 8.18
CA PRO A 65 3.61 -5.39 8.74
C PRO A 65 3.20 -4.09 9.44
N MET A 66 4.14 -3.39 10.08
CA MET A 66 3.87 -2.09 10.70
C MET A 66 3.53 -1.02 9.65
N ALA A 67 4.22 -1.03 8.50
CA ALA A 67 3.89 -0.17 7.35
C ALA A 67 2.50 -0.47 6.79
N VAL A 68 2.15 -1.76 6.64
CA VAL A 68 0.82 -2.18 6.19
C VAL A 68 -0.26 -1.74 7.20
N ALA A 69 -0.04 -1.93 8.50
CA ALA A 69 -0.98 -1.50 9.54
C ALA A 69 -1.21 0.02 9.52
N MET A 70 -0.14 0.81 9.37
CA MET A 70 -0.22 2.27 9.21
C MET A 70 -1.02 2.65 7.95
N ALA A 71 -0.74 2.01 6.81
CA ALA A 71 -1.45 2.26 5.57
C ALA A 71 -2.96 1.97 5.71
N ILE A 72 -3.32 0.83 6.33
CA ILE A 72 -4.72 0.48 6.61
C ILE A 72 -5.35 1.46 7.60
N TYR A 73 -4.64 1.90 8.63
CA TYR A 73 -5.16 2.87 9.60
C TYR A 73 -5.53 4.20 8.94
N VAL A 74 -4.70 4.69 8.04
CA VAL A 74 -4.94 5.95 7.30
C VAL A 74 -6.09 5.80 6.29
N THR A 75 -6.23 4.62 5.67
CA THR A 75 -7.16 4.41 4.56
C THR A 75 -8.50 3.77 4.93
N GLY A 76 -8.54 3.03 6.04
CA GLY A 76 -9.71 2.26 6.48
C GLY A 76 -10.94 3.10 6.74
N GLY A 77 -10.76 4.35 7.17
CA GLY A 77 -11.87 5.30 7.41
C GLY A 77 -12.49 5.89 6.13
N VAL A 78 -11.83 5.78 4.97
CA VAL A 78 -12.25 6.45 3.73
C VAL A 78 -12.54 5.46 2.60
N SER A 79 -11.58 4.61 2.25
CA SER A 79 -11.68 3.68 1.11
C SER A 79 -12.04 2.25 1.49
N GLY A 80 -11.94 1.91 2.78
CA GLY A 80 -11.98 0.53 3.27
C GLY A 80 -10.59 -0.10 3.42
N GLY A 81 -9.54 0.63 3.05
CA GLY A 81 -8.15 0.25 3.24
C GLY A 81 -7.73 -0.97 2.45
N HIS A 82 -7.99 -0.96 1.15
CA HIS A 82 -7.62 -2.09 0.30
C HIS A 82 -6.12 -2.13 0.08
N VAL A 83 -5.52 -0.99 -0.33
CA VAL A 83 -4.07 -0.74 -0.51
C VAL A 83 -3.37 -1.75 -1.45
N ASN A 84 -4.13 -2.71 -1.99
CA ASN A 84 -3.66 -3.85 -2.75
C ASN A 84 -4.72 -4.20 -3.81
N PRO A 85 -4.31 -4.35 -5.09
CA PRO A 85 -5.22 -4.74 -6.16
C PRO A 85 -5.82 -6.14 -5.96
N ALA A 86 -5.09 -7.08 -5.36
CA ALA A 86 -5.59 -8.43 -5.08
C ALA A 86 -6.70 -8.43 -4.01
N VAL A 87 -6.57 -7.58 -2.98
CA VAL A 87 -7.62 -7.37 -1.97
C VAL A 87 -8.83 -6.68 -2.59
N SER A 88 -8.61 -5.68 -3.46
CA SER A 88 -9.69 -5.01 -4.19
C SER A 88 -10.45 -5.98 -5.10
N PHE A 89 -9.75 -6.92 -5.73
CA PHE A 89 -10.34 -7.97 -6.55
C PHE A 89 -11.14 -8.97 -5.71
N ALA A 90 -10.58 -9.46 -4.60
CA ALA A 90 -11.30 -10.33 -3.66
C ALA A 90 -12.59 -9.67 -3.16
N MET A 91 -12.54 -8.40 -2.79
CA MET A 91 -13.72 -7.63 -2.35
C MET A 91 -14.78 -7.45 -3.46
N CYS A 92 -14.37 -7.41 -4.74
CA CYS A 92 -15.29 -7.44 -5.87
C CYS A 92 -15.93 -8.83 -6.06
N LEU A 93 -15.15 -9.91 -5.91
CA LEU A 93 -15.65 -11.29 -5.98
C LEU A 93 -16.67 -11.60 -4.88
N PHE A 94 -16.43 -11.14 -3.65
CA PHE A 94 -17.36 -11.30 -2.53
C PHE A 94 -18.53 -10.31 -2.56
N GLY A 95 -18.68 -9.50 -3.61
CA GLY A 95 -19.80 -8.57 -3.78
C GLY A 95 -19.79 -7.37 -2.82
N ARG A 96 -18.66 -7.11 -2.13
CA ARG A 96 -18.50 -5.98 -1.20
C ARG A 96 -18.14 -4.67 -1.91
N MET A 97 -17.72 -4.74 -3.18
CA MET A 97 -17.38 -3.61 -4.03
C MET A 97 -18.00 -3.76 -5.43
N LYS A 98 -18.41 -2.63 -6.03
CA LYS A 98 -18.88 -2.60 -7.43
C LYS A 98 -17.70 -2.74 -8.39
N TRP A 99 -17.83 -3.63 -9.37
CA TRP A 99 -16.83 -3.87 -10.44
C TRP A 99 -16.40 -2.59 -11.19
N VAL A 100 -17.29 -1.61 -11.33
CA VAL A 100 -16.97 -0.32 -11.98
C VAL A 100 -15.91 0.47 -11.21
N LYS A 101 -15.80 0.29 -9.88
CA LYS A 101 -14.81 0.99 -9.04
C LYS A 101 -13.42 0.35 -9.10
N PHE A 102 -13.34 -0.94 -9.44
CA PHE A 102 -12.11 -1.72 -9.46
C PHE A 102 -10.97 -1.07 -10.28
N PRO A 103 -11.15 -0.71 -11.56
CA PRO A 103 -10.06 -0.13 -12.35
C PRO A 103 -9.56 1.22 -11.80
N PHE A 104 -10.44 2.00 -11.16
CA PHE A 104 -10.05 3.26 -10.53
C PHE A 104 -9.21 3.04 -9.26
N TYR A 105 -9.54 2.03 -8.46
CA TYR A 105 -8.76 1.63 -7.29
C TYR A 105 -7.38 1.12 -7.70
N VAL A 106 -7.33 0.23 -8.71
CA VAL A 106 -6.06 -0.30 -9.25
C VAL A 106 -5.20 0.84 -9.81
N GLY A 107 -5.79 1.77 -10.56
CA GLY A 107 -5.07 2.93 -11.08
C GLY A 107 -4.48 3.81 -9.97
N ALA A 108 -5.25 4.08 -8.91
CA ALA A 108 -4.78 4.86 -7.77
C ALA A 108 -3.65 4.14 -6.98
N GLN A 109 -3.76 2.83 -6.80
CA GLN A 109 -2.75 1.99 -6.14
C GLN A 109 -1.45 1.96 -6.95
N LEU A 110 -1.53 1.74 -8.27
CA LEU A 110 -0.35 1.74 -9.14
C LEU A 110 0.39 3.08 -9.14
N LEU A 111 -0.36 4.19 -9.21
CA LEU A 111 0.23 5.52 -9.13
C LEU A 111 0.86 5.78 -7.75
N GLY A 112 0.23 5.33 -6.68
CA GLY A 112 0.76 5.45 -5.32
C GLY A 112 2.03 4.63 -5.13
N ALA A 113 2.07 3.41 -5.67
CA ALA A 113 3.24 2.56 -5.62
C ALA A 113 4.40 3.12 -6.44
N PHE A 114 4.12 3.66 -7.64
CA PHE A 114 5.12 4.30 -8.48
C PHE A 114 5.72 5.55 -7.80
N ALA A 115 4.86 6.43 -7.29
CA ALA A 115 5.30 7.63 -6.57
C ALA A 115 6.10 7.27 -5.30
N GLY A 116 5.66 6.27 -4.54
CA GLY A 116 6.36 5.79 -3.35
C GLY A 116 7.73 5.22 -3.69
N SER A 117 7.83 4.43 -4.75
CA SER A 117 9.08 3.86 -5.23
C SER A 117 10.06 4.94 -5.71
N ALA A 118 9.56 5.96 -6.43
CA ALA A 118 10.38 7.08 -6.88
C ALA A 118 10.96 7.89 -5.71
N VAL A 119 10.14 8.17 -4.70
CA VAL A 119 10.59 8.85 -3.47
C VAL A 119 11.60 8.01 -2.71
N LEU A 120 11.34 6.70 -2.55
CA LEU A 120 12.25 5.79 -1.88
C LEU A 120 13.61 5.72 -2.60
N PHE A 121 13.60 5.62 -3.93
CA PHE A 121 14.81 5.66 -4.74
C PHE A 121 15.59 6.97 -4.56
N GLY A 122 14.88 8.11 -4.49
CA GLY A 122 15.51 9.41 -4.22
C GLY A 122 16.14 9.50 -2.84
N ILE A 123 15.47 9.01 -1.79
CA ILE A 123 15.99 9.00 -0.41
C ILE A 123 17.23 8.13 -0.29
N TYR A 124 17.24 6.97 -0.93
CA TYR A 124 18.33 5.99 -0.87
C TYR A 124 19.32 6.11 -2.03
N TYR A 125 19.29 7.18 -2.83
CA TYR A 125 20.06 7.30 -4.07
C TYR A 125 21.57 7.08 -3.84
N ASP A 126 22.14 7.75 -2.84
CA ASP A 126 23.56 7.63 -2.52
C ASP A 126 23.92 6.21 -2.05
N ALA A 127 23.03 5.57 -1.29
CA ALA A 127 23.20 4.20 -0.83
C ALA A 127 23.14 3.20 -2.00
N PHE A 128 22.23 3.39 -2.95
CA PHE A 128 22.18 2.59 -4.18
C PHE A 128 23.46 2.74 -5.02
N MET A 129 23.95 3.98 -5.18
CA MET A 129 25.17 4.23 -5.95
C MET A 129 26.41 3.62 -5.28
N SER A 130 26.50 3.71 -3.95
CA SER A 130 27.57 3.11 -3.16
C SER A 130 27.54 1.57 -3.19
N PHE A 131 26.34 0.98 -3.02
CA PHE A 131 26.17 -0.47 -2.98
C PHE A 131 26.38 -1.13 -4.34
N ALA A 132 25.87 -0.52 -5.41
CA ALA A 132 25.89 -1.09 -6.76
C ALA A 132 27.10 -0.63 -7.59
N GLY A 133 27.99 0.20 -7.02
CA GLY A 133 29.16 0.76 -7.72
C GLY A 133 28.80 1.55 -8.98
N GLY A 134 27.65 2.23 -8.96
CA GLY A 134 27.09 2.96 -10.11
C GLY A 134 26.40 2.10 -11.18
N LYS A 135 26.27 0.77 -10.98
CA LYS A 135 25.55 -0.13 -11.90
C LYS A 135 24.32 -0.74 -11.24
N LEU A 136 23.12 -0.32 -11.65
CA LEU A 136 21.86 -0.88 -11.15
C LEU A 136 21.63 -2.29 -11.75
N LEU A 137 21.96 -3.32 -10.98
CA LEU A 137 21.86 -4.72 -11.42
C LEU A 137 20.53 -5.34 -11.00
N ILE A 138 19.95 -6.16 -11.88
CA ILE A 138 18.69 -6.90 -11.65
C ILE A 138 18.97 -8.26 -11.02
N VAL A 139 20.08 -8.90 -11.39
CA VAL A 139 20.50 -10.23 -10.94
C VAL A 139 21.99 -10.20 -10.61
N GLY A 140 22.39 -10.86 -9.52
CA GLY A 140 23.77 -10.92 -9.03
C GLY A 140 23.90 -10.58 -7.54
N GLU A 141 25.12 -10.64 -7.02
CA GLU A 141 25.44 -10.44 -5.59
C GLU A 141 25.08 -9.02 -5.09
N ASN A 142 25.17 -8.02 -5.97
CA ASN A 142 24.78 -6.63 -5.69
C ASN A 142 23.48 -6.22 -6.43
N ALA A 143 22.56 -7.17 -6.69
CA ALA A 143 21.29 -6.84 -7.31
C ALA A 143 20.46 -5.91 -6.40
N THR A 144 19.89 -4.84 -6.94
CA THR A 144 19.09 -3.87 -6.16
C THR A 144 17.60 -3.93 -6.49
N ALA A 145 17.23 -4.66 -7.56
CA ALA A 145 15.85 -4.77 -8.02
C ALA A 145 14.91 -5.45 -6.99
N HIS A 146 15.44 -6.34 -6.16
CA HIS A 146 14.67 -7.07 -5.15
C HIS A 146 14.16 -6.19 -3.99
N ILE A 147 14.64 -4.95 -3.88
CA ILE A 147 14.13 -3.96 -2.92
C ILE A 147 12.75 -3.43 -3.35
N PHE A 148 12.48 -3.36 -4.65
CA PHE A 148 11.26 -2.77 -5.20
C PHE A 148 10.23 -3.83 -5.64
N ALA A 149 10.69 -5.01 -6.06
CA ALA A 149 9.83 -6.09 -6.49
C ALA A 149 10.35 -7.44 -5.97
N THR A 150 9.45 -8.34 -5.60
CA THR A 150 9.81 -9.68 -5.16
C THR A 150 10.22 -10.53 -6.36
N TYR A 151 11.43 -11.12 -6.30
CA TYR A 151 11.88 -12.09 -7.28
C TYR A 151 11.88 -13.49 -6.65
N PRO A 152 11.37 -14.51 -7.36
CA PRO A 152 11.39 -15.88 -6.84
C PRO A 152 12.82 -16.35 -6.69
N ALA A 153 13.07 -17.16 -5.67
CA ALA A 153 14.36 -17.79 -5.49
C ALA A 153 14.65 -18.74 -6.67
N PRO A 154 15.91 -18.89 -7.12
CA PRO A 154 16.26 -19.65 -8.32
C PRO A 154 15.92 -21.15 -8.24
N TYR A 155 15.63 -21.67 -7.03
CA TYR A 155 15.21 -23.05 -6.81
C TYR A 155 13.68 -23.26 -6.81
N LEU A 156 12.89 -22.19 -6.93
CA LEU A 156 11.42 -22.26 -6.82
C LEU A 156 10.78 -22.35 -8.22
N SER A 157 9.91 -23.35 -8.43
CA SER A 157 9.14 -23.46 -9.67
C SER A 157 8.04 -22.40 -9.71
N LEU A 158 7.65 -21.98 -10.93
CA LEU A 158 6.59 -21.00 -11.12
C LEU A 158 5.27 -21.46 -10.49
N ALA A 159 4.94 -22.75 -10.60
CA ALA A 159 3.73 -23.33 -10.00
C ALA A 159 3.73 -23.24 -8.47
N ASN A 160 4.87 -23.47 -7.82
CA ASN A 160 4.98 -23.35 -6.37
C ASN A 160 4.91 -21.88 -5.93
N ALA A 161 5.55 -20.96 -6.66
CA ALA A 161 5.48 -19.53 -6.37
C ALA A 161 4.03 -18.98 -6.45
N PHE A 162 3.25 -19.46 -7.42
CA PHE A 162 1.82 -19.11 -7.53
C PHE A 162 0.98 -19.74 -6.42
N ALA A 163 1.25 -20.99 -6.05
CA ALA A 163 0.55 -21.66 -4.97
C ALA A 163 0.79 -20.95 -3.63
N GLU A 164 2.03 -20.56 -3.34
CA GLU A 164 2.41 -19.79 -2.15
C GLU A 164 1.68 -18.45 -2.10
N GLN A 165 1.76 -17.65 -3.16
CA GLN A 165 1.08 -16.34 -3.22
C GLN A 165 -0.44 -16.48 -3.06
N SER A 166 -1.03 -17.49 -3.68
CA SER A 166 -2.49 -17.73 -3.59
C SER A 166 -2.88 -18.17 -2.18
N TRP A 167 -2.08 -19.04 -1.56
CA TRP A 167 -2.31 -19.53 -0.20
C TRP A 167 -2.18 -18.43 0.84
N GLU A 168 -1.15 -17.59 0.72
CA GLU A 168 -0.93 -16.45 1.62
C GLU A 168 -2.04 -15.41 1.49
N GLN A 169 -2.45 -15.09 0.26
CA GLN A 169 -3.57 -14.19 0.03
C GLN A 169 -4.88 -14.76 0.59
N LEU A 170 -5.09 -16.08 0.48
CA LEU A 170 -6.24 -16.75 1.08
C LEU A 170 -6.18 -16.73 2.61
N LEU A 171 -5.01 -16.86 3.24
CA LEU A 171 -4.86 -16.75 4.69
C LEU A 171 -5.19 -15.35 5.20
N VAL A 172 -4.82 -14.31 4.45
CA VAL A 172 -5.19 -12.92 4.77
C VAL A 172 -6.71 -12.72 4.72
N ASP A 173 -7.42 -13.48 3.88
CA ASP A 173 -8.86 -13.33 3.65
C ASP A 173 -9.73 -14.43 4.33
N SER A 174 -9.12 -15.46 4.92
CA SER A 174 -9.84 -16.59 5.51
C SER A 174 -10.62 -16.18 6.76
N ARG A 175 -11.94 -16.08 6.58
CA ARG A 175 -12.93 -15.95 7.64
C ARG A 175 -12.78 -17.09 8.65
N GLY A 176 -12.23 -16.80 9.83
CA GLY A 176 -12.32 -17.70 10.99
C GLY A 176 -11.13 -17.71 11.95
N GLY A 177 -9.97 -17.17 11.56
CA GLY A 177 -8.85 -16.99 12.49
C GLY A 177 -9.02 -15.76 13.40
N PRO A 178 -8.32 -15.68 14.55
CA PRO A 178 -8.32 -14.49 15.41
C PRO A 178 -7.81 -13.21 14.71
N PHE A 179 -7.28 -13.34 13.49
CA PHE A 179 -6.77 -12.27 12.64
C PHE A 179 -7.71 -11.90 11.49
N CYS A 180 -9.04 -11.93 11.70
CA CYS A 180 -9.96 -11.24 10.80
C CYS A 180 -9.82 -9.72 10.98
N TRP A 181 -8.77 -9.14 10.36
CA TRP A 181 -8.38 -7.73 10.51
C TRP A 181 -9.48 -6.75 10.11
N SER A 182 -10.38 -7.14 9.20
CA SER A 182 -11.51 -6.30 8.80
C SER A 182 -12.62 -6.22 9.88
N CYS A 183 -12.73 -7.20 10.77
CA CYS A 183 -13.74 -7.22 11.84
C CYS A 183 -13.23 -6.61 13.15
N HIS A 184 -11.93 -6.67 13.45
CA HIS A 184 -11.39 -6.18 14.72
C HIS A 184 -11.41 -4.64 14.84
N TRP A 185 -11.41 -3.92 13.72
CA TRP A 185 -11.35 -2.45 13.70
C TRP A 185 -12.70 -1.72 13.56
N ARG A 186 -13.84 -2.43 13.64
CA ARG A 186 -15.17 -1.79 13.83
C ARG A 186 -15.82 -2.22 15.15
N PRO A 187 -15.51 -1.57 16.29
CA PRO A 187 -16.26 -1.80 17.52
C PRO A 187 -17.70 -1.27 17.47
N HIS A 188 -18.07 -0.45 16.48
CA HIS A 188 -19.29 0.37 16.56
C HIS A 188 -20.30 0.31 15.40
N LEU A 189 -20.19 -0.60 14.44
CA LEU A 189 -21.24 -0.74 13.40
C LEU A 189 -21.70 -2.20 13.29
N ARG A 190 -22.39 -2.63 14.35
CA ARG A 190 -23.47 -3.62 14.25
C ARG A 190 -24.69 -2.94 13.63
N CYS A 191 -25.38 -3.69 12.78
CA CYS A 191 -26.74 -3.46 12.28
C CYS A 191 -26.93 -2.28 11.32
N PHE A 192 -27.12 -2.57 10.04
CA PHE A 192 -28.33 -2.16 9.30
C PHE A 192 -28.42 -3.03 8.03
N HIS A 193 -29.53 -3.79 7.98
CA HIS A 193 -30.12 -4.64 6.93
C HIS A 193 -29.33 -4.95 5.65
#